data_AF-A0A0D0PL76-F1
#
_entry.id   AF-A0A0D0PL76-F1
#
_cell.length_a   1.000
_cell.length_b   1.000
_cell.length_c   1.000
_cell.angle_alpha   90.00
_cell.angle_beta   90.00
_cell.angle_gamma   90.00
#
_symmetry.space_group_name_H-M   'P 1'
#
loop_
_entity.id
_entity.type
_entity.pdbx_description
1 polymer ?
#
loop_
_entity_poly.entity_id
_entity_poly.type
_entity_poly.pdbx_seq_one_letter_code
_entity_poly.pdbx_strand_id
1 'polypeptide(L)'
;MLVLAAVAALVASPDQIVARSVGVAAMVAVVGLALVLRQRDRAARAAAEVAMERRLRAEERYEEQIAEAEYAAEVAEERATRFGRRLTAEKSRLAKAETEIARLLRERAVMVAEQALKEAEAARLALEATRPAHPVTPAAFVRAQAAVRHLERQAAAAEALRAVDERAQVELRPKMPEPVPATGSAALRPVGPALPGPRPQDGEQAAQAAPQRPRATAFSFFGRPGSARAALRAAAPAPAVGDLADVVGDEAVADNERYAVLGAAPVDAGQPAHRAVEQAPSHQHAESDTEPAEPADVVDLTPHDETELLELPELRAGRP
;
A
#
# COMPACT_ATOMS: atom_id res chain seq x y z
N MET A 1 -57.31 -1.71 -70.49
CA MET A 1 -58.78 -1.86 -70.48
C MET A 1 -59.53 -0.56 -70.80
N LEU A 2 -59.23 0.59 -70.16
CA LEU A 2 -59.92 1.87 -70.44
C LEU A 2 -59.78 2.39 -71.88
N VAL A 3 -58.60 2.27 -72.50
CA VAL A 3 -58.37 2.70 -73.89
C VAL A 3 -59.15 1.85 -74.89
N LEU A 4 -59.21 0.53 -74.67
CA LEU A 4 -60.00 -0.41 -75.48
C LEU A 4 -61.50 -0.14 -75.36
N ALA A 5 -62.01 0.17 -74.18
CA ALA A 5 -63.42 0.52 -73.96
C ALA A 5 -63.80 1.88 -74.58
N ALA A 6 -62.91 2.88 -74.51
CA ALA A 6 -63.13 4.19 -75.14
C ALA A 6 -63.12 4.11 -76.67
N VAL A 7 -62.23 3.28 -77.24
CA VAL A 7 -62.18 3.02 -78.70
C VAL A 7 -63.42 2.25 -79.16
N ALA A 8 -63.89 1.26 -78.38
CA ALA A 8 -65.12 0.51 -78.70
C ALA A 8 -66.38 1.40 -78.65
N ALA A 9 -66.49 2.32 -77.68
CA ALA A 9 -67.59 3.28 -77.61
C ALA A 9 -67.57 4.31 -78.76
N LEU A 10 -66.39 4.60 -79.31
CA LEU A 10 -66.23 5.54 -80.43
C LEU A 10 -66.70 4.96 -81.77
N VAL A 11 -66.49 3.65 -81.97
CA VAL A 11 -66.91 2.94 -83.19
C VAL A 11 -68.43 2.73 -83.21
N ALA A 12 -69.08 2.68 -82.05
CA ALA A 12 -70.53 2.47 -81.94
C ALA A 12 -71.38 3.76 -82.00
N SER A 13 -70.77 4.96 -81.92
CA SER A 13 -71.51 6.23 -81.92
C SER A 13 -71.57 6.85 -83.33
N PRO A 14 -72.76 7.06 -83.92
CA PRO A 14 -72.92 7.66 -85.25
C PRO A 14 -72.66 9.18 -85.27
N ASP A 15 -72.39 9.78 -84.11
CA ASP A 15 -72.26 11.21 -83.91
C ASP A 15 -70.80 11.65 -84.14
N GLN A 16 -70.51 12.19 -85.32
CA GLN A 16 -69.15 12.60 -85.74
C GLN A 16 -68.50 13.61 -84.77
N ILE A 17 -69.33 14.39 -84.07
CA ILE A 17 -68.87 15.37 -83.08
C ILE A 17 -68.26 14.65 -81.87
N VAL A 18 -68.89 13.57 -81.39
CA VAL A 18 -68.39 12.75 -80.28
C VAL A 18 -67.09 12.05 -80.70
N ALA A 19 -67.04 11.48 -81.90
CA ALA A 19 -65.83 10.85 -82.45
C ALA A 19 -64.61 11.78 -82.45
N ARG A 20 -64.80 13.02 -82.94
CA ARG A 20 -63.75 14.04 -82.99
C ARG A 20 -63.32 14.51 -81.61
N SER A 21 -64.26 14.66 -80.67
CA SER A 21 -63.95 15.11 -79.30
C SER A 21 -63.07 14.12 -78.53
N VAL A 22 -63.34 12.81 -78.64
CA VAL A 22 -62.53 11.77 -77.96
C VAL A 22 -61.16 11.64 -78.62
N GLY A 23 -61.06 11.78 -79.95
CA GLY A 23 -59.77 11.81 -80.63
C GLY A 23 -58.88 12.96 -80.13
N VAL A 24 -59.45 14.15 -79.99
CA VAL A 24 -58.74 15.31 -79.42
C VAL A 24 -58.36 15.04 -77.96
N ALA A 25 -59.27 14.49 -77.14
CA ALA A 25 -58.98 14.16 -75.74
C ALA A 25 -57.85 13.12 -75.60
N ALA A 26 -57.81 12.11 -76.47
CA ALA A 26 -56.74 11.10 -76.49
C ALA A 26 -55.38 11.72 -76.83
N MET A 27 -55.33 12.62 -77.83
CA MET A 27 -54.09 13.32 -78.18
C MET A 27 -53.61 14.23 -77.04
N VAL A 28 -54.52 14.94 -76.37
CA VAL A 28 -54.19 15.75 -75.19
C VAL A 28 -53.68 14.88 -74.05
N ALA A 29 -54.27 13.71 -73.82
CA ALA A 29 -53.82 12.76 -72.80
C ALA A 29 -52.42 12.19 -73.10
N VAL A 30 -52.12 11.86 -74.35
CA VAL A 30 -50.80 11.37 -74.78
C VAL A 30 -49.74 12.46 -74.61
N VAL A 31 -50.03 13.69 -75.05
CA VAL A 31 -49.12 14.83 -74.87
C VAL A 31 -48.91 15.14 -73.38
N GLY A 32 -49.98 15.13 -72.59
CA GLY A 32 -49.91 15.29 -71.13
C GLY A 32 -49.05 14.22 -70.47
N LEU A 33 -49.24 12.95 -70.82
CA LEU A 33 -48.41 11.85 -70.32
C LEU A 33 -46.94 12.01 -70.73
N ALA A 34 -46.66 12.38 -71.97
CA ALA A 34 -45.29 12.63 -72.44
C ALA A 34 -44.62 13.77 -71.66
N LEU A 35 -45.35 14.84 -71.33
CA LEU A 35 -44.85 15.93 -70.49
C LEU A 35 -44.61 15.48 -69.04
N VAL A 36 -45.50 14.69 -68.46
CA VAL A 36 -45.33 14.13 -67.10
C VAL A 36 -44.11 13.21 -67.05
N LEU A 37 -43.92 12.34 -68.05
CA LEU A 37 -42.73 11.49 -68.15
C LEU A 37 -41.45 12.31 -68.30
N ARG A 38 -41.46 13.34 -69.15
CA ARG A 38 -40.31 14.24 -69.31
C ARG A 38 -40.01 15.03 -68.03
N GLN A 39 -41.03 15.43 -67.29
CA GLN A 39 -40.88 16.10 -65.99
C GLN A 39 -40.33 15.13 -64.94
N ARG A 40 -40.80 13.88 -64.91
CA ARG A 40 -40.29 12.81 -64.06
C ARG A 40 -38.83 12.50 -64.36
N ASP A 41 -38.43 12.42 -65.62
CA ASP A 41 -37.04 12.19 -66.02
C ASP A 41 -36.12 13.33 -65.58
N ARG A 42 -36.57 14.58 -65.70
CA ARG A 42 -35.81 15.74 -65.18
C ARG A 42 -35.69 15.70 -63.67
N ALA A 43 -36.77 15.38 -62.96
CA ALA A 43 -36.75 15.25 -61.51
C ALA A 43 -35.85 14.08 -61.05
N ALA A 44 -35.84 12.96 -61.77
CA ALA A 44 -34.98 11.82 -61.49
C ALA A 44 -33.50 12.15 -61.69
N ARG A 45 -33.15 12.90 -62.75
CA ARG A 45 -31.77 13.37 -62.97
C ARG A 45 -31.32 14.33 -61.88
N ALA A 46 -32.14 15.32 -61.53
CA ALA A 46 -31.85 16.24 -60.44
C ALA A 46 -31.71 15.51 -59.09
N ALA A 47 -32.55 14.50 -58.82
CA ALA A 47 -32.44 13.68 -57.61
C ALA A 47 -31.16 12.83 -57.60
N ALA A 48 -30.74 12.30 -58.75
CA ALA A 48 -29.49 11.55 -58.87
C ALA A 48 -28.26 12.45 -58.64
N GLU A 49 -28.24 13.66 -59.21
CA GLU A 49 -27.18 14.65 -59.00
C GLU A 49 -27.05 15.01 -57.50
N VAL A 50 -28.17 15.32 -56.83
CA VAL A 50 -28.17 15.62 -55.38
C VAL A 50 -27.72 14.41 -54.55
N ALA A 51 -28.10 13.19 -54.94
CA ALA A 51 -27.66 11.97 -54.25
C ALA A 51 -26.14 11.75 -54.40
N MET A 52 -25.57 12.05 -55.58
CA MET A 52 -24.11 11.98 -55.79
C MET A 52 -23.37 13.03 -54.96
N GLU A 53 -23.84 14.29 -54.94
CA GLU A 53 -23.23 15.33 -54.09
C GLU A 53 -23.28 14.97 -52.60
N ARG A 54 -24.38 14.35 -52.15
CA ARG A 54 -24.49 13.91 -50.75
C ARG A 54 -23.51 12.79 -50.42
N ARG A 55 -23.20 11.90 -51.37
CA ARG A 55 -22.20 10.85 -51.18
C ARG A 55 -20.80 11.44 -51.10
N LEU A 56 -20.45 12.36 -52.01
CA LEU A 56 -19.16 13.05 -51.98
C LEU A 56 -18.95 13.80 -50.65
N ARG A 57 -19.95 14.56 -50.18
CA ARG A 57 -19.87 15.24 -48.88
C ARG A 57 -19.81 14.28 -47.69
N ALA A 58 -20.36 13.07 -47.82
CA ALA A 58 -20.25 12.07 -46.79
C ALA A 58 -18.84 11.47 -46.78
N GLU A 59 -18.29 11.15 -47.96
CA GLU A 59 -16.91 10.68 -48.14
C GLU A 59 -15.92 11.69 -47.56
N GLU A 60 -16.05 12.99 -47.87
CA GLU A 60 -15.22 14.06 -47.30
C GLU A 60 -15.26 14.06 -45.76
N ARG A 61 -16.44 13.96 -45.16
CA ARG A 61 -16.57 13.90 -43.68
C ARG A 61 -16.00 12.62 -43.09
N TYR A 62 -16.07 11.51 -43.82
CA TYR A 62 -15.47 10.26 -43.37
C TYR A 62 -13.95 10.33 -43.43
N GLU A 63 -13.38 10.96 -44.46
CA GLU A 63 -11.94 11.22 -44.55
C GLU A 63 -11.48 12.14 -43.42
N GLU A 64 -12.24 13.19 -43.11
CA GLU A 64 -11.97 14.06 -41.93
C GLU A 64 -12.00 13.26 -40.62
N GLN A 65 -13.02 12.41 -40.42
CA GLN A 65 -13.11 11.57 -39.22
C GLN A 65 -11.98 10.55 -39.12
N ILE A 66 -11.54 9.98 -40.25
CA ILE A 66 -10.41 9.06 -40.28
C ILE A 66 -9.13 9.82 -39.90
N ALA A 67 -8.89 11.01 -40.45
CA ALA A 67 -7.73 11.83 -40.12
C ALA A 67 -7.72 12.24 -38.62
N GLU A 68 -8.87 12.60 -38.06
CA GLU A 68 -8.99 12.89 -36.62
C GLU A 68 -8.70 11.66 -35.74
N ALA A 69 -9.19 10.48 -36.16
CA ALA A 69 -8.95 9.23 -35.45
C ALA A 69 -7.48 8.79 -35.52
N GLU A 70 -6.82 8.98 -36.66
CA GLU A 70 -5.38 8.72 -36.85
C GLU A 70 -4.56 9.65 -35.96
N TYR A 71 -4.86 10.96 -35.95
CA TYR A 71 -4.20 11.91 -35.04
C TYR A 71 -4.40 11.55 -33.57
N ALA A 72 -5.62 11.14 -33.17
CA ALA A 72 -5.89 10.70 -31.81
C ALA A 72 -5.10 9.43 -31.45
N ALA A 73 -4.89 8.51 -32.39
CA ALA A 73 -4.08 7.31 -32.21
C ALA A 73 -2.59 7.67 -32.03
N GLU A 74 -2.04 8.56 -32.85
CA GLU A 74 -0.66 9.05 -32.72
C GLU A 74 -0.44 9.72 -31.35
N VAL A 75 -1.35 10.59 -30.91
CA VAL A 75 -1.27 11.24 -29.60
C VAL A 75 -1.36 10.22 -28.46
N ALA A 76 -2.17 9.17 -28.61
CA ALA A 76 -2.25 8.09 -27.63
C ALA A 76 -0.94 7.29 -27.55
N GLU A 77 -0.30 7.00 -28.69
CA GLU A 77 0.99 6.32 -28.76
C GLU A 77 2.10 7.17 -28.12
N GLU A 78 2.15 8.47 -28.39
CA GLU A 78 3.10 9.37 -27.74
C GLU A 78 2.94 9.38 -26.22
N ARG A 79 1.69 9.42 -25.73
CA ARG A 79 1.44 9.35 -24.29
C ARG A 79 1.88 8.01 -23.71
N ALA A 80 1.57 6.91 -24.39
CA ALA A 80 1.96 5.57 -23.98
C ALA A 80 3.49 5.42 -23.90
N THR A 81 4.23 5.93 -24.88
CA THR A 81 5.71 5.89 -24.87
C THR A 81 6.29 6.76 -23.76
N ARG A 82 5.74 7.96 -23.50
CA ARG A 82 6.13 8.81 -22.36
C ARG A 82 5.89 8.12 -21.02
N PHE A 83 4.73 7.46 -20.84
CA PHE A 83 4.45 6.67 -19.65
C PHE A 83 5.38 5.46 -19.53
N GLY A 84 5.68 4.78 -20.64
CA GLY A 84 6.63 3.68 -20.67
C GLY A 84 8.02 4.09 -20.16
N ARG A 85 8.54 5.23 -20.65
CA ARG A 85 9.82 5.79 -20.19
C ARG A 85 9.81 6.19 -18.71
N ARG A 86 8.70 6.77 -18.22
CA ARG A 86 8.55 7.10 -16.80
C ARG A 86 8.52 5.85 -15.93
N LEU A 87 7.80 4.81 -16.36
CA LEU A 87 7.72 3.55 -15.63
C LEU A 87 9.07 2.82 -15.58
N THR A 88 9.86 2.82 -16.65
CA THR A 88 11.21 2.23 -16.63
C THR A 88 12.15 3.03 -15.74
N ALA A 89 12.07 4.36 -15.75
CA ALA A 89 12.81 5.21 -14.84
C ALA A 89 12.45 4.93 -13.37
N GLU A 90 11.17 4.86 -13.04
CA GLU A 90 10.70 4.55 -11.67
C GLU A 90 11.10 3.14 -11.23
N LYS A 91 11.00 2.14 -12.11
CA LYS A 91 11.50 0.78 -11.82
C LYS A 91 13.01 0.77 -11.51
N SER A 92 13.80 1.55 -12.25
CA SER A 92 15.24 1.66 -12.00
C SER A 92 15.55 2.38 -10.66
N ARG A 93 14.74 3.38 -10.29
CA ARG A 93 14.85 4.07 -8.99
C ARG A 93 14.50 3.14 -7.84
N LEU A 94 13.44 2.35 -7.98
CA LEU A 94 13.01 1.36 -7.00
C LEU A 94 14.09 0.28 -6.80
N ALA A 95 14.65 -0.27 -7.88
CA ALA A 95 15.74 -1.24 -7.79
C ALA A 95 16.97 -0.65 -7.06
N LYS A 96 17.34 0.60 -7.34
CA LYS A 96 18.41 1.30 -6.61
C LYS A 96 18.09 1.43 -5.12
N ALA A 97 16.88 1.89 -4.77
CA ALA A 97 16.46 2.00 -3.38
C ALA A 97 16.47 0.65 -2.65
N GLU A 98 16.02 -0.43 -3.29
CA GLU A 98 16.07 -1.78 -2.72
C GLU A 98 17.50 -2.25 -2.46
N THR A 99 18.43 -2.02 -3.40
CA THR A 99 19.84 -2.36 -3.17
C THR A 99 20.49 -1.52 -2.06
N GLU A 100 20.11 -0.24 -1.92
CA GLU A 100 20.53 0.61 -0.82
C GLU A 100 19.98 0.12 0.53
N ILE A 101 18.71 -0.27 0.60
CA ILE A 101 18.11 -0.84 1.81
C ILE A 101 18.83 -2.13 2.20
N ALA A 102 19.11 -3.02 1.24
CA ALA A 102 19.86 -4.25 1.50
C ALA A 102 21.30 -3.96 1.96
N ARG A 103 21.93 -2.88 1.50
CA ARG A 103 23.23 -2.42 2.00
C ARG A 103 23.12 -1.93 3.45
N LEU A 104 22.18 -1.04 3.75
CA LEU A 104 21.97 -0.51 5.09
C LEU A 104 21.60 -1.59 6.12
N LEU A 105 20.82 -2.59 5.72
CA LEU A 105 20.51 -3.74 6.58
C LEU A 105 21.74 -4.57 6.89
N ARG A 106 22.63 -4.79 5.91
CA ARG A 106 23.92 -5.47 6.13
C ARG A 106 24.82 -4.65 7.06
N GLU A 107 24.95 -3.36 6.82
CA GLU A 107 25.73 -2.46 7.69
C GLU A 107 25.18 -2.47 9.13
N ARG A 108 23.86 -2.38 9.31
CA ARG A 108 23.23 -2.47 10.64
C ARG A 108 23.43 -3.84 11.28
N ALA A 109 23.33 -4.93 10.52
CA ALA A 109 23.56 -6.27 11.04
C ALA A 109 25.00 -6.44 11.56
N VAL A 110 25.99 -5.90 10.84
CA VAL A 110 27.40 -5.88 11.29
C VAL A 110 27.54 -5.07 12.58
N MET A 111 26.99 -3.85 12.64
CA MET A 111 27.05 -3.02 13.86
C MET A 111 26.41 -3.71 15.07
N VAL A 112 25.27 -4.40 14.88
CA VAL A 112 24.61 -5.17 15.96
C VAL A 112 25.44 -6.38 16.36
N ALA A 113 26.07 -7.07 15.40
CA ALA A 113 26.97 -8.19 15.71
C ALA A 113 28.20 -7.72 16.50
N GLU A 114 28.80 -6.58 16.14
CA GLU A 114 29.92 -5.98 16.89
C GLU A 114 29.51 -5.57 18.31
N GLN A 115 28.31 -5.00 18.49
CA GLN A 115 27.77 -4.69 19.81
C GLN A 115 27.57 -5.96 20.64
N ALA A 116 26.97 -7.00 20.07
CA ALA A 116 26.78 -8.28 20.73
C ALA A 116 28.11 -8.95 21.12
N LEU A 117 29.14 -8.84 20.28
CA LEU A 117 30.49 -9.33 20.62
C LEU A 117 31.10 -8.56 21.80
N LYS A 118 31.02 -7.22 21.81
CA LYS A 118 31.50 -6.40 22.93
C LYS A 118 30.75 -6.71 24.23
N GLU A 119 29.44 -6.89 24.17
CA GLU A 119 28.62 -7.28 25.33
C GLU A 119 28.98 -8.69 25.82
N ALA A 120 29.21 -9.65 24.92
CA ALA A 120 29.63 -11.00 25.27
C ALA A 120 31.03 -11.03 25.92
N GLU A 121 31.97 -10.22 25.42
CA GLU A 121 33.29 -10.04 26.03
C GLU A 121 33.20 -9.40 27.42
N ALA A 122 32.41 -8.33 27.57
CA ALA A 122 32.18 -7.69 28.86
C ALA A 122 31.52 -8.66 29.87
N ALA A 123 30.56 -9.47 29.43
CA ALA A 123 29.94 -10.50 30.25
C ALA A 123 30.94 -11.59 30.67
N ARG A 124 31.84 -12.01 29.77
CA ARG A 124 32.93 -12.94 30.10
C ARG A 124 33.87 -12.37 31.16
N LEU A 125 34.31 -11.12 31.00
CA LEU A 125 35.16 -10.45 31.98
C LEU A 125 34.46 -10.29 33.34
N ALA A 126 33.15 -9.99 33.36
CA ALA A 126 32.37 -9.92 34.60
C ALA A 126 32.26 -11.30 35.29
N LEU A 127 32.09 -12.38 34.52
CA LEU A 127 32.09 -13.75 35.05
C LEU A 127 33.47 -14.15 35.59
N GLU A 128 34.55 -13.74 34.92
CA GLU A 128 35.92 -13.95 35.41
C GLU A 128 36.20 -13.16 36.69
N ALA A 129 35.73 -11.91 36.79
CA ALA A 129 35.86 -11.08 37.97
C ALA A 129 35.05 -11.60 39.18
N THR A 130 33.88 -12.20 38.93
CA THR A 130 33.04 -12.83 39.97
C THR A 130 33.47 -14.26 40.29
N ARG A 131 34.42 -14.83 39.53
CA ARG A 131 34.91 -16.19 39.78
C ARG A 131 35.59 -16.24 41.14
N PRO A 132 35.09 -17.06 42.09
CA PRO A 132 35.70 -17.13 43.41
C PRO A 132 37.12 -17.65 43.29
N ALA A 133 38.08 -16.95 43.90
CA ALA A 133 39.49 -17.34 43.90
C ALA A 133 39.71 -18.75 44.48
N HIS A 134 38.80 -19.21 45.34
CA HIS A 134 38.83 -20.53 45.95
C HIS A 134 37.52 -21.25 45.61
N PRO A 135 37.49 -22.04 44.52
CA PRO A 135 36.29 -22.77 44.15
C PRO A 135 35.93 -23.72 45.29
N VAL A 136 34.65 -23.74 45.67
CA VAL A 136 34.15 -24.65 46.70
C VAL A 136 34.21 -26.06 46.13
N THR A 137 35.30 -26.76 46.44
CA THR A 137 35.49 -28.16 46.06
C THR A 137 34.77 -29.08 47.03
N PRO A 138 34.38 -30.30 46.63
CA PRO A 138 33.84 -31.31 47.56
C PRO A 138 34.76 -31.53 48.76
N ALA A 139 36.08 -31.50 48.54
CA ALA A 139 37.08 -31.56 49.60
C ALA A 139 37.03 -30.35 50.55
N ALA A 140 36.69 -29.15 50.07
CA ALA A 140 36.48 -27.97 50.92
C ALA A 140 35.28 -28.17 51.86
N PHE A 141 34.18 -28.78 51.40
CA PHE A 141 33.05 -29.13 52.27
C PHE A 141 33.45 -30.12 53.36
N VAL A 142 34.20 -31.17 53.01
CA VAL A 142 34.69 -32.15 54.01
C VAL A 142 35.60 -31.47 55.04
N ARG A 143 36.50 -30.57 54.60
CA ARG A 143 37.36 -29.80 55.50
C ARG A 143 36.57 -28.85 56.39
N ALA A 144 35.57 -28.15 55.85
CA ALA A 144 34.69 -27.28 56.62
C ALA A 144 33.92 -28.07 57.69
N GLN A 145 33.39 -29.25 57.34
CA GLN A 145 32.70 -30.12 58.29
C GLN A 145 33.64 -30.62 59.40
N ALA A 146 34.89 -30.97 59.06
CA ALA A 146 35.89 -31.36 60.05
C ALA A 146 36.24 -30.20 61.01
N ALA A 147 36.32 -28.97 60.49
CA ALA A 147 36.57 -27.78 61.30
C ALA A 147 35.41 -27.49 62.28
N VAL A 148 34.16 -27.60 61.83
CA VAL A 148 32.98 -27.45 62.71
C VAL A 148 33.02 -28.47 63.86
N ARG A 149 33.27 -29.75 63.55
CA ARG A 149 33.44 -30.80 64.58
C ARG A 149 34.62 -30.55 65.52
N HIS A 150 35.64 -29.83 65.08
CA HIS A 150 36.76 -29.46 65.95
C HIS A 150 36.37 -28.32 66.90
N LEU A 151 35.68 -27.29 66.40
CA LEU A 151 35.18 -26.18 67.22
C LEU A 151 34.14 -26.64 68.25
N GLU A 152 33.24 -27.55 67.89
CA GLU A 152 32.28 -28.16 68.83
C GLU A 152 32.99 -28.86 69.99
N ARG A 153 34.08 -29.60 69.69
CA ARG A 153 34.90 -30.25 70.72
C ARG A 153 35.63 -29.24 71.61
N GLN A 154 36.14 -28.16 71.03
CA GLN A 154 36.77 -27.08 71.80
C GLN A 154 35.76 -26.35 72.69
N ALA A 155 34.55 -26.08 72.20
CA ALA A 155 33.47 -25.46 72.96
C ALA A 155 33.06 -26.34 74.15
N ALA A 156 32.86 -27.65 73.92
CA ALA A 156 32.56 -28.60 74.99
C ALA A 156 33.68 -28.66 76.05
N ALA A 157 34.94 -28.60 75.64
CA ALA A 157 36.07 -28.55 76.56
C ALA A 157 36.08 -27.25 77.39
N ALA A 158 35.81 -26.11 76.77
CA ALA A 158 35.73 -24.83 77.45
C ALA A 158 34.55 -24.75 78.44
N GLU A 159 33.39 -25.30 78.08
CA GLU A 159 32.23 -25.40 78.97
C GLU A 159 32.51 -26.31 80.17
N ALA A 160 33.20 -27.43 79.95
CA ALA A 160 33.60 -28.30 81.05
C ALA A 160 34.53 -27.59 82.04
N LEU A 161 35.48 -26.80 81.54
CA LEU A 161 36.35 -25.98 82.39
C LEU A 161 35.55 -24.92 83.18
N ARG A 162 34.62 -24.20 82.51
CA ARG A 162 33.74 -23.24 83.20
C ARG A 162 32.89 -23.90 84.27
N ALA A 163 32.34 -25.09 84.02
CA ALA A 163 31.55 -25.82 85.02
C ALA A 163 32.41 -26.24 86.22
N VAL A 164 33.69 -26.55 86.02
CA VAL A 164 34.63 -26.83 87.11
C VAL A 164 34.95 -25.56 87.89
N ASP A 165 35.22 -24.45 87.22
CA ASP A 165 35.47 -23.15 87.85
C ASP A 165 34.25 -22.66 88.63
N GLU A 166 33.04 -22.82 88.10
CA GLU A 166 31.79 -22.49 88.79
C GLU A 166 31.59 -23.36 90.03
N ARG A 167 31.88 -24.67 89.95
CA ARG A 167 31.85 -25.54 91.14
C ARG A 167 32.87 -25.11 92.18
N ALA A 168 34.09 -24.75 91.77
CA ALA A 168 35.11 -24.24 92.68
C ALA A 168 34.70 -22.89 93.30
N GLN A 169 34.04 -22.00 92.56
CA GLN A 169 33.48 -20.74 93.10
C GLN A 169 32.32 -20.96 94.06
N VAL A 170 31.47 -21.96 93.82
CA VAL A 170 30.40 -22.36 94.76
C VAL A 170 31.00 -22.94 96.05
N GLU A 171 32.08 -23.74 95.97
CA GLU A 171 32.78 -24.28 97.13
C GLU A 171 33.49 -23.19 97.96
N LEU A 172 33.98 -22.14 97.32
CA LEU A 172 34.59 -20.98 97.98
C LEU A 172 33.57 -19.96 98.52
N ARG A 173 32.26 -20.21 98.38
CA ARG A 173 31.22 -19.32 98.91
C ARG A 173 31.05 -19.53 100.42
N PRO A 174 31.43 -18.58 101.29
CA PRO A 174 31.28 -18.72 102.73
C PRO A 174 29.80 -18.79 103.12
N LYS A 175 29.48 -19.79 103.94
CA LYS A 175 28.16 -20.08 104.51
C LYS A 175 27.79 -18.99 105.52
N MET A 176 27.04 -17.97 105.10
CA MET A 176 26.44 -16.98 106.01
C MET A 176 24.98 -17.34 106.35
N PRO A 177 24.50 -16.93 107.54
CA PRO A 177 23.31 -17.47 108.17
C PRO A 177 21.99 -16.86 107.66
N GLU A 178 20.93 -17.63 107.89
CA GLU A 178 19.51 -17.33 107.75
C GLU A 178 19.07 -16.08 108.53
N PRO A 179 18.21 -15.24 107.93
CA PRO A 179 17.19 -14.49 108.69
C PRO A 179 15.77 -14.58 108.09
N VAL A 180 14.85 -15.14 108.88
CA VAL A 180 13.48 -14.74 109.31
C VAL A 180 12.65 -13.76 108.43
N PRO A 181 11.31 -13.96 108.25
CA PRO A 181 10.51 -13.27 107.24
C PRO A 181 9.97 -11.89 107.65
N ALA A 182 9.84 -10.98 106.68
CA ALA A 182 8.97 -9.80 106.76
C ALA A 182 8.46 -9.35 105.38
N THR A 183 7.21 -8.92 105.40
CA THR A 183 6.28 -8.52 104.33
C THR A 183 6.60 -7.19 103.62
N GLY A 184 6.28 -7.09 102.32
CA GLY A 184 5.72 -5.87 101.70
C GLY A 184 6.46 -5.22 100.50
N SER A 185 5.73 -5.11 99.36
CA SER A 185 5.94 -4.24 98.17
C SER A 185 7.20 -4.46 97.30
N ALA A 186 7.20 -4.40 95.97
CA ALA A 186 6.25 -3.96 94.96
C ALA A 186 6.59 -4.60 93.60
N ALA A 187 5.60 -4.74 92.74
CA ALA A 187 5.68 -5.31 91.40
C ALA A 187 6.52 -4.45 90.42
N LEU A 188 7.44 -5.07 89.68
CA LEU A 188 7.97 -4.53 88.42
C LEU A 188 8.13 -5.65 87.37
N ARG A 189 7.48 -5.43 86.23
CA ARG A 189 7.39 -6.29 85.03
C ARG A 189 8.72 -6.38 84.27
N PRO A 190 8.95 -7.47 83.51
CA PRO A 190 10.11 -7.58 82.62
C PRO A 190 9.93 -6.71 81.36
N VAL A 191 10.97 -5.93 81.04
CA VAL A 191 11.14 -5.23 79.76
C VAL A 191 11.96 -6.12 78.84
N GLY A 192 11.35 -6.63 77.76
CA GLY A 192 12.05 -7.34 76.69
C GLY A 192 12.80 -6.37 75.76
N PRO A 193 13.88 -6.81 75.09
CA PRO A 193 14.56 -5.99 74.11
C PRO A 193 13.67 -5.78 72.87
N ALA A 194 13.42 -4.51 72.58
CA ALA A 194 12.57 -4.01 71.51
C ALA A 194 13.22 -4.20 70.12
N LEU A 195 12.45 -4.76 69.20
CA LEU A 195 12.63 -4.60 67.76
C LEU A 195 12.47 -3.11 67.37
N PRO A 196 13.34 -2.54 66.52
CA PRO A 196 13.05 -1.26 65.90
C PRO A 196 12.10 -1.45 64.71
N GLY A 197 10.81 -1.20 64.94
CA GLY A 197 9.84 -0.91 63.90
C GLY A 197 9.84 0.60 63.56
N PRO A 198 9.77 0.98 62.28
CA PRO A 198 9.87 2.38 61.83
C PRO A 198 8.59 3.18 62.11
N ARG A 199 8.78 4.45 62.52
CA ARG A 199 7.73 5.47 62.73
C ARG A 199 7.31 6.11 61.40
N PRO A 200 6.03 6.48 61.26
CA PRO A 200 5.60 7.53 60.34
C PRO A 200 4.83 8.63 61.09
N GLN A 201 5.35 9.85 61.15
CA GLN A 201 4.63 11.13 61.34
C GLN A 201 5.53 12.21 60.73
N ASP A 202 5.13 12.80 59.62
CA ASP A 202 4.27 14.00 59.50
C ASP A 202 5.14 15.26 59.41
N GLY A 203 4.82 16.11 58.44
CA GLY A 203 5.18 17.51 58.51
C GLY A 203 6.10 18.02 57.40
N GLU A 204 5.45 18.43 56.31
CA GLU A 204 5.59 19.79 55.77
C GLU A 204 6.79 20.18 54.87
N GLN A 205 6.36 20.69 53.71
CA GLN A 205 6.87 21.87 52.99
C GLN A 205 8.06 21.69 52.04
N ALA A 206 7.71 21.82 50.76
CA ALA A 206 8.16 22.88 49.84
C ALA A 206 8.63 22.32 48.49
N ALA A 207 7.89 22.74 47.46
CA ALA A 207 8.34 23.09 46.12
C ALA A 207 9.41 22.20 45.45
N GLN A 208 9.03 21.49 44.39
CA GLN A 208 9.52 21.75 43.03
C GLN A 208 9.07 20.65 42.05
N ALA A 209 8.64 21.12 40.87
CA ALA A 209 8.72 20.45 39.57
C ALA A 209 8.51 18.93 39.51
N ALA A 210 7.31 18.52 39.10
CA ALA A 210 7.06 17.15 38.66
C ALA A 210 7.90 16.83 37.41
N PRO A 211 8.69 15.74 37.43
CA PRO A 211 9.39 15.23 36.25
C PRO A 211 8.40 14.49 35.34
N GLN A 212 8.63 14.68 34.04
CA GLN A 212 7.94 14.02 32.94
C GLN A 212 7.98 12.50 33.12
N ARG A 213 6.81 11.85 33.08
CA ARG A 213 6.73 10.39 32.93
C ARG A 213 7.44 10.00 31.63
N PRO A 214 8.32 8.98 31.63
CA PRO A 214 8.81 8.42 30.38
C PRO A 214 7.60 7.82 29.66
N ARG A 215 7.28 8.37 28.49
CA ARG A 215 6.41 7.74 27.51
C ARG A 215 7.05 6.40 27.18
N ALA A 216 6.47 5.32 27.68
CA ALA A 216 6.69 4.00 27.11
C ALA A 216 6.31 4.08 25.64
N THR A 217 7.33 4.06 24.79
CA THR A 217 7.27 3.76 23.38
C THR A 217 6.67 2.38 23.21
N ALA A 218 5.34 2.32 23.08
CA ALA A 218 4.65 1.13 22.63
C ALA A 218 4.99 0.92 21.14
N PHE A 219 6.08 0.19 20.91
CA PHE A 219 6.46 -0.32 19.59
C PHE A 219 5.43 -1.40 19.19
N SER A 220 4.47 -1.01 18.36
CA SER A 220 3.48 -1.93 17.80
C SER A 220 3.99 -2.43 16.44
N PHE A 221 4.62 -3.60 16.43
CA PHE A 221 5.26 -4.20 15.24
C PHE A 221 4.34 -5.16 14.46
N PHE A 222 3.16 -5.53 14.98
CA PHE A 222 2.20 -6.36 14.24
C PHE A 222 0.75 -5.85 14.40
N GLY A 223 0.22 -5.27 13.32
CA GLY A 223 -1.18 -5.43 12.91
C GLY A 223 -2.28 -4.69 13.68
N ARG A 224 -2.65 -3.49 13.19
CA ARG A 224 -4.07 -3.08 13.10
C ARG A 224 -4.24 -1.88 12.14
N PRO A 225 -4.88 -2.01 10.97
CA PRO A 225 -5.34 -0.86 10.21
C PRO A 225 -6.73 -0.47 10.76
N GLY A 226 -6.80 0.64 11.49
CA GLY A 226 -8.10 1.23 11.82
C GLY A 226 -8.19 1.83 13.21
N SER A 227 -7.94 3.16 13.28
CA SER A 227 -8.69 4.11 14.12
C SER A 227 -8.05 5.51 14.19
N ALA A 228 -6.89 5.76 13.59
CA ALA A 228 -6.22 7.07 13.66
C ALA A 228 -6.60 8.10 12.55
N ARG A 229 -7.58 7.79 11.70
CA ARG A 229 -8.14 8.76 10.71
C ARG A 229 -9.52 9.31 11.09
N ALA A 230 -10.06 8.93 12.25
CA ALA A 230 -11.40 9.32 12.68
C ALA A 230 -11.47 10.63 13.51
N ALA A 231 -10.34 11.15 14.00
CA ALA A 231 -10.33 12.33 14.88
C ALA A 231 -10.04 13.67 14.17
N LEU A 232 -9.78 13.67 12.86
CA LEU A 232 -9.50 14.88 12.06
C LEU A 232 -10.56 15.16 10.98
N ARG A 233 -11.72 14.50 11.06
CA ARG A 233 -12.84 14.67 10.13
C ARG A 233 -14.18 14.87 10.86
N ALA A 234 -14.18 15.72 11.88
CA ALA A 234 -15.38 16.18 12.57
C ALA A 234 -15.67 17.64 12.21
N ALA A 235 -15.74 17.97 10.91
CA ALA A 235 -16.22 19.27 10.41
C ALA A 235 -16.42 19.25 8.88
N ALA A 236 -17.19 18.31 8.34
CA ALA A 236 -17.73 18.43 6.98
C ALA A 236 -18.96 17.52 6.84
N PRO A 237 -20.11 18.02 6.34
CA PRO A 237 -21.25 17.17 6.05
C PRO A 237 -20.90 16.23 4.88
N ALA A 238 -21.01 14.92 5.12
CA ALA A 238 -20.88 13.92 4.06
C ALA A 238 -22.13 13.95 3.18
N PRO A 239 -22.00 13.93 1.84
CA PRO A 239 -23.14 13.70 0.96
C PRO A 239 -23.64 12.27 1.19
N ALA A 240 -24.95 12.12 1.34
CA ALA A 240 -25.59 10.82 1.35
C ALA A 240 -25.34 10.15 -0.01
N VAL A 241 -24.53 9.08 -0.02
CA VAL A 241 -24.37 8.24 -1.19
C VAL A 241 -25.65 7.41 -1.30
N GLY A 242 -26.55 7.89 -2.13
CA GLY A 242 -27.73 7.15 -2.57
C GLY A 242 -27.33 5.90 -3.34
N ASP A 243 -28.29 4.99 -3.41
CA ASP A 243 -28.22 3.67 -4.02
C ASP A 243 -27.42 3.62 -5.33
N LEU A 244 -26.26 2.95 -5.29
CA LEU A 244 -25.36 2.77 -6.44
C LEU A 244 -25.91 1.78 -7.47
N ALA A 245 -27.07 1.15 -7.18
CA ALA A 245 -27.75 0.26 -8.10
C ALA A 245 -28.27 0.96 -9.37
N ASP A 246 -28.40 2.29 -9.37
CA ASP A 246 -28.90 3.06 -10.52
C ASP A 246 -27.78 3.60 -11.44
N VAL A 247 -26.51 3.48 -11.02
CA VAL A 247 -25.35 3.98 -11.80
C VAL A 247 -24.71 2.89 -12.65
N VAL A 248 -24.96 1.62 -12.32
CA VAL A 248 -24.58 0.48 -13.16
C VAL A 248 -25.80 0.12 -14.00
N GLY A 249 -25.99 0.80 -15.13
CA GLY A 249 -27.05 0.44 -16.08
C GLY A 249 -26.93 -1.03 -16.49
N ASP A 250 -28.07 -1.69 -16.72
CA ASP A 250 -28.19 -3.12 -17.08
C ASP A 250 -27.27 -3.54 -18.24
N GLU A 251 -26.85 -2.59 -19.06
CA GLU A 251 -25.89 -2.74 -20.17
C GLU A 251 -24.50 -3.20 -19.69
N ALA A 252 -24.02 -2.72 -18.54
CA ALA A 252 -22.73 -3.11 -17.97
C ALA A 252 -22.74 -4.52 -17.35
N VAL A 253 -23.90 -5.02 -16.93
CA VAL A 253 -24.06 -6.40 -16.44
C VAL A 253 -24.07 -7.38 -17.62
N ALA A 254 -24.73 -7.03 -18.73
CA ALA A 254 -24.80 -7.88 -19.92
C ALA A 254 -23.43 -8.09 -20.60
N ASP A 255 -22.54 -7.09 -20.61
CA ASP A 255 -21.20 -7.26 -21.16
C ASP A 255 -20.30 -8.13 -20.27
N ASN A 256 -20.49 -8.09 -18.94
CA ASN A 256 -19.72 -8.93 -18.02
C ASN A 256 -20.10 -10.42 -18.12
N GLU A 257 -21.37 -10.73 -18.42
CA GLU A 257 -21.82 -12.10 -18.70
C GLU A 257 -21.23 -12.66 -19.99
N ARG A 258 -21.01 -11.84 -21.02
CA ARG A 258 -20.36 -12.27 -22.28
C ARG A 258 -18.91 -12.71 -22.07
N TYR A 259 -18.18 -12.05 -21.17
CA TYR A 259 -16.80 -12.44 -20.84
C TYR A 259 -16.71 -13.61 -19.85
N ALA A 260 -17.70 -13.79 -18.98
CA ALA A 260 -17.74 -14.92 -18.04
C ALA A 260 -17.93 -16.28 -18.76
N VAL A 261 -18.64 -16.32 -19.89
CA VAL A 261 -18.90 -17.56 -20.65
C VAL A 261 -17.65 -18.05 -21.42
N LEU A 262 -16.68 -17.18 -21.72
CA LEU A 262 -15.43 -17.56 -22.39
C LEU A 262 -14.32 -18.04 -21.43
N GLY A 263 -14.49 -17.84 -20.12
CA GLY A 263 -13.49 -18.20 -19.10
C GLY A 263 -13.64 -19.61 -18.49
N ALA A 264 -14.68 -20.36 -18.85
CA ALA A 264 -15.01 -21.65 -18.23
C ALA A 264 -14.81 -22.87 -19.16
N ALA A 265 -13.85 -22.80 -20.08
CA ALA A 265 -13.35 -24.01 -20.74
C ALA A 265 -12.39 -24.74 -19.77
N PRO A 266 -12.63 -26.02 -19.45
CA PRO A 266 -11.72 -26.79 -18.60
C PRO A 266 -10.39 -26.93 -19.34
N VAL A 267 -9.33 -26.34 -18.77
CA VAL A 267 -7.95 -26.57 -19.21
C VAL A 267 -7.60 -28.00 -18.83
N ASP A 268 -7.74 -28.89 -19.81
CA ASP A 268 -7.37 -30.28 -19.72
C ASP A 268 -5.86 -30.38 -19.46
N ALA A 269 -5.49 -31.03 -18.37
CA ALA A 269 -4.13 -31.25 -17.92
C ALA A 269 -3.49 -32.36 -18.79
N GLY A 270 -3.16 -32.01 -20.03
CA GLY A 270 -2.49 -32.88 -20.99
C GLY A 270 -1.12 -32.32 -21.36
N GLN A 271 -0.11 -32.67 -20.57
CA GLN A 271 1.30 -32.47 -20.89
C GLN A 271 1.66 -33.21 -22.20
N PRO A 272 2.47 -32.61 -23.08
CA PRO A 272 3.60 -33.38 -23.59
C PRO A 272 4.91 -32.61 -23.45
N ALA A 273 5.90 -33.38 -22.98
CA ALA A 273 7.30 -33.03 -22.97
C ALA A 273 7.85 -32.82 -24.40
N HIS A 274 9.00 -32.13 -24.44
CA HIS A 274 9.94 -31.94 -25.55
C HIS A 274 9.60 -30.81 -26.54
N ARG A 275 10.37 -29.70 -26.46
CA ARG A 275 11.61 -29.56 -27.24
C ARG A 275 12.36 -28.30 -26.78
N ALA A 276 13.47 -28.52 -26.09
CA ALA A 276 14.51 -27.52 -25.94
C ALA A 276 15.03 -27.16 -27.34
N VAL A 277 14.78 -25.93 -27.78
CA VAL A 277 15.54 -25.34 -28.88
C VAL A 277 16.73 -24.65 -28.25
N GLU A 278 17.83 -25.38 -28.29
CA GLU A 278 19.20 -24.92 -28.13
C GLU A 278 19.46 -23.80 -29.15
N GLN A 279 19.36 -22.55 -28.69
CA GLN A 279 19.74 -21.39 -29.48
C GLN A 279 21.20 -21.07 -29.17
N ALA A 280 22.09 -21.68 -29.94
CA ALA A 280 23.51 -21.38 -29.95
C ALA A 280 23.78 -20.03 -30.65
N PRO A 281 24.85 -19.31 -30.26
CA PRO A 281 25.13 -17.96 -30.71
C PRO A 281 25.81 -17.95 -32.09
N SER A 282 25.21 -17.28 -33.06
CA SER A 282 25.84 -16.92 -34.32
C SER A 282 26.66 -15.64 -34.16
N HIS A 283 27.93 -15.83 -33.78
CA HIS A 283 29.01 -14.93 -34.16
C HIS A 283 29.47 -15.24 -35.59
N GLN A 284 30.15 -14.26 -36.22
CA GLN A 284 30.82 -14.23 -37.54
C GLN A 284 29.92 -13.65 -38.63
N HIS A 285 30.30 -12.64 -39.41
CA HIS A 285 31.56 -11.95 -39.75
C HIS A 285 31.12 -10.62 -40.42
N ALA A 286 31.91 -9.58 -40.67
CA ALA A 286 33.27 -9.13 -40.41
C ALA A 286 33.31 -7.67 -40.94
N GLU A 287 34.26 -6.87 -40.44
CA GLU A 287 35.00 -5.82 -41.18
C GLU A 287 34.17 -4.87 -42.07
N SER A 288 34.12 -3.58 -41.80
CA SER A 288 35.23 -2.67 -42.11
C SER A 288 34.87 -1.22 -41.73
N ASP A 289 35.92 -0.42 -41.62
CA ASP A 289 35.94 1.05 -41.63
C ASP A 289 35.75 1.80 -40.31
N THR A 290 36.86 1.80 -39.59
CA THR A 290 37.45 2.95 -38.91
C THR A 290 37.26 4.26 -39.69
N GLU A 291 36.39 5.14 -39.21
CA GLU A 291 36.49 6.58 -39.47
C GLU A 291 36.84 7.34 -38.17
N PRO A 292 37.66 8.39 -38.26
CA PRO A 292 38.23 9.06 -37.11
C PRO A 292 37.22 9.96 -36.40
N ALA A 293 37.39 10.02 -35.08
CA ALA A 293 36.66 10.86 -34.14
C ALA A 293 36.51 12.31 -34.61
N GLU A 294 35.27 12.72 -34.88
CA GLU A 294 34.90 14.13 -34.89
C GLU A 294 34.72 14.63 -33.44
N PRO A 295 35.16 15.87 -33.14
CA PRO A 295 35.07 16.42 -31.81
C PRO A 295 33.61 16.66 -31.40
N ALA A 296 33.30 16.29 -30.17
CA ALA A 296 32.01 16.47 -29.52
C ALA A 296 31.40 17.85 -29.82
N ASP A 297 30.25 17.85 -30.52
CA ASP A 297 29.33 18.97 -30.53
C ASP A 297 28.92 19.26 -29.09
N VAL A 298 29.45 20.38 -28.58
CA VAL A 298 29.07 20.98 -27.32
C VAL A 298 27.62 21.41 -27.47
N VAL A 299 26.71 20.59 -26.94
CA VAL A 299 25.30 20.94 -26.80
C VAL A 299 25.22 22.17 -25.90
N ASP A 300 25.01 23.32 -26.52
CA ASP A 300 24.77 24.58 -25.84
C ASP A 300 23.42 24.46 -25.10
N LEU A 301 23.47 24.17 -23.80
CA LEU A 301 22.32 24.13 -22.90
C LEU A 301 21.99 25.53 -22.39
N THR A 302 22.06 26.54 -23.26
CA THR A 302 21.49 27.84 -22.93
C THR A 302 19.97 27.65 -22.82
N PRO A 303 19.37 27.90 -21.64
CA PRO A 303 17.93 27.80 -21.49
C PRO A 303 17.30 28.90 -22.35
N HIS A 304 16.69 28.52 -23.46
CA HIS A 304 15.69 29.36 -24.11
C HIS A 304 14.44 29.37 -23.20
N ASP A 305 14.51 30.16 -22.13
CA ASP A 305 13.36 30.62 -21.35
C ASP A 305 12.58 31.63 -22.23
N GLU A 306 11.89 31.10 -23.24
CA GLU A 306 10.78 31.80 -23.88
C GLU A 306 9.59 31.74 -22.91
N THR A 307 9.63 32.61 -21.92
CA THR A 307 8.46 32.95 -21.10
C THR A 307 7.49 33.72 -21.97
N GLU A 308 6.66 33.01 -22.72
CA GLU A 308 5.46 33.60 -23.30
C GLU A 308 4.58 34.12 -22.16
N LEU A 309 4.55 35.45 -22.01
CA LEU A 309 3.61 36.17 -21.17
C LEU A 309 2.21 35.82 -21.66
N LEU A 310 1.56 34.87 -20.99
CA LEU A 310 0.13 34.62 -21.12
C LEU A 310 -0.61 35.88 -20.68
N GLU A 311 -0.99 36.71 -21.66
CA GLU A 311 -1.95 37.80 -21.46
C GLU A 311 -3.30 37.17 -21.09
N LEU A 312 -3.58 37.06 -19.79
CA LEU A 312 -4.88 36.66 -19.28
C LEU A 312 -5.85 37.84 -19.48
N PRO A 313 -6.87 37.73 -20.36
CA PRO A 313 -7.88 38.76 -20.47
C PRO A 313 -8.64 38.85 -19.14
N GLU A 314 -8.59 40.04 -18.54
CA GLU A 314 -9.29 40.36 -17.30
C GLU A 314 -10.77 39.99 -17.43
N LEU A 315 -11.17 38.94 -16.68
CA LEU A 315 -12.57 38.68 -16.35
C LEU A 315 -13.08 39.87 -15.53
N ARG A 316 -13.57 40.90 -16.22
CA ARG A 316 -14.34 41.98 -15.61
C ARG A 316 -15.68 41.41 -15.14
N ALA A 317 -15.67 40.94 -13.91
CA ALA A 317 -16.84 40.73 -13.10
C ALA A 317 -17.60 42.05 -12.91
N GLY A 318 -18.92 41.96 -12.79
CA GLY A 318 -19.67 42.89 -11.94
C GLY A 318 -20.30 44.08 -12.65
N ARG A 319 -21.38 43.76 -13.37
CA ARG A 319 -22.56 44.61 -13.56
C ARG A 319 -23.18 44.98 -12.19
N PRO A 320 -23.40 46.26 -11.87
CA PRO A 320 -24.57 46.70 -11.11
C PRO A 320 -25.73 47.05 -12.06
#